data_AF-A0A225VM94-F1
#
_entry.id   AF-A0A225VM94-F1
#
_cell.length_a   1.000
_cell.length_b   1.000
_cell.length_c   1.000
_cell.angle_alpha   90.00
_cell.angle_beta   90.00
_cell.angle_gamma   90.00
#
_symmetry.space_group_name_H-M   'P 1'
#
loop_
_entity.id
_entity.type
_entity.pdbx_description
1 polymer ?
#
loop_
_entity_poly.entity_id
_entity_poly.type
_entity_poly.pdbx_seq_one_letter_code
_entity_poly.pdbx_strand_id
1 'polypeptide(L)'
;MKLTSAEGNILAKSKFRAWITYVDDLNNKTPSQAKSAASVLTENFYDNAVLSKMLNIAMKDKSTQTLAIKLQGQRLENWKTGNVDPLRVLQLLKLDQRDILKNPMLVSWMKYMDDFNARNPTKKMTMFDTFSHYLMNDRRLAKLLETGQKIPATKEISLALQLEWFAKWERMKFTPNDAFKAVGLKGTYEATGPLLSDPALYFWARYLTEFNQKHPSARTSLIDTLRRNYADEAIVDMIVAAKVVPTTKHSAENLELSLLRKWVLEKKNPVTIGRWLLADKSGAMYTKYEAYYNAKWAAGA
;
A
#
# COMPACT_ATOMS: atom_id res chain seq x y z
N MET A 1 -17.76 -16.33 34.25
CA MET A 1 -17.96 -15.14 33.40
C MET A 1 -18.18 -15.62 31.97
N LYS A 2 -19.43 -15.80 31.52
CA LYS A 2 -19.73 -15.97 30.09
C LYS A 2 -19.76 -14.58 29.49
N LEU A 3 -18.64 -14.19 28.87
CA LEU A 3 -18.46 -12.86 28.33
C LEU A 3 -18.78 -12.93 26.83
N THR A 4 -20.06 -12.92 26.48
CA THR A 4 -20.49 -12.95 25.09
C THR A 4 -20.15 -11.63 24.41
N SER A 5 -19.58 -11.71 23.22
CA SER A 5 -19.10 -10.62 22.35
C SER A 5 -20.15 -9.58 21.92
N ALA A 6 -21.39 -9.68 22.41
CA ALA A 6 -22.52 -8.91 21.91
C ALA A 6 -22.70 -7.53 22.58
N GLU A 7 -21.98 -7.22 23.65
CA GLU A 7 -22.23 -6.02 24.46
C GLU A 7 -20.98 -5.13 24.65
N GLY A 8 -20.61 -4.39 23.60
CA GLY A 8 -19.70 -3.23 23.73
C GLY A 8 -18.25 -3.51 24.16
N ASN A 9 -17.55 -2.43 24.51
CA ASN A 9 -16.16 -2.45 24.93
C ASN A 9 -16.02 -3.11 26.31
N ILE A 10 -15.73 -4.41 26.37
CA ILE A 10 -15.68 -5.15 27.63
C ILE A 10 -14.62 -4.62 28.61
N LEU A 11 -13.54 -4.02 28.09
CA LEU A 11 -12.50 -3.40 28.91
C LEU A 11 -13.03 -2.18 29.68
N ALA A 12 -14.17 -1.62 29.27
CA ALA A 12 -14.84 -0.55 30.02
C ALA A 12 -15.61 -1.08 31.24
N LYS A 13 -15.93 -2.39 31.30
CA LYS A 13 -16.67 -2.97 32.43
C LYS A 13 -15.76 -3.05 33.66
N SER A 14 -16.16 -2.39 34.76
CA SER A 14 -15.36 -2.28 36.00
C SER A 14 -14.93 -3.64 36.58
N LYS A 15 -15.83 -4.64 36.59
CA LYS A 15 -15.53 -6.00 37.04
C LYS A 15 -14.42 -6.67 36.21
N PHE A 16 -14.36 -6.38 34.91
CA PHE A 16 -13.32 -6.93 34.03
C PHE A 16 -11.96 -6.30 34.32
N ARG A 17 -11.92 -4.98 34.56
CA ARG A 17 -10.70 -4.27 34.99
C ARG A 17 -10.18 -4.79 36.33
N ALA A 18 -11.08 -4.98 37.30
CA ALA A 18 -10.72 -5.54 38.60
C ALA A 18 -10.17 -6.97 38.48
N TRP A 19 -10.73 -7.79 37.59
CA TRP A 19 -10.20 -9.13 37.32
C TRP A 19 -8.78 -9.09 36.72
N ILE A 20 -8.49 -8.17 35.80
CA ILE A 20 -7.13 -8.02 35.25
C ILE A 20 -6.13 -7.63 36.35
N THR A 21 -6.49 -6.66 37.20
CA THR A 21 -5.66 -6.29 38.35
C THR A 21 -5.42 -7.48 39.28
N TYR A 22 -6.46 -8.26 39.58
CA TYR A 22 -6.33 -9.46 40.39
C TYR A 22 -5.36 -10.48 39.79
N VAL A 23 -5.41 -10.70 38.47
CA VAL A 23 -4.47 -11.62 37.78
C VAL A 23 -3.04 -11.10 37.89
N ASP A 24 -2.81 -9.80 37.69
CA ASP A 24 -1.49 -9.19 37.82
C ASP A 24 -0.96 -9.32 39.27
N ASP A 25 -1.79 -9.05 40.27
CA ASP A 25 -1.43 -9.18 41.69
C ASP A 25 -1.14 -10.63 42.09
N LEU A 26 -1.90 -11.59 41.56
CA LEU A 26 -1.69 -13.02 41.78
C LEU A 26 -0.35 -13.48 41.18
N ASN A 27 -0.04 -13.06 39.96
CA ASN A 27 1.22 -13.36 39.30
C ASN A 27 2.43 -12.82 40.07
N ASN A 28 2.31 -11.61 40.65
CA ASN A 28 3.37 -11.04 41.49
C ASN A 28 3.60 -11.84 42.78
N LYS A 29 2.55 -12.44 43.35
CA LYS A 29 2.64 -13.30 44.54
C LYS A 29 3.13 -14.72 44.24
N THR A 30 2.91 -15.20 43.02
CA THR A 30 3.26 -16.58 42.61
C THR A 30 4.03 -16.63 41.28
N PRO A 31 5.26 -16.09 41.22
CA PRO A 31 5.98 -15.92 39.94
C PRO A 31 6.21 -17.22 39.17
N SER A 32 6.40 -18.35 39.87
CA SER A 32 6.64 -19.67 39.25
C SER A 32 5.41 -20.24 38.52
N GLN A 33 4.21 -19.73 38.80
CA GLN A 33 2.95 -20.14 38.17
C GLN A 33 2.31 -19.01 37.36
N ALA A 34 3.02 -17.90 37.19
CA ALA A 34 2.47 -16.68 36.62
C ALA A 34 1.98 -16.91 35.18
N LYS A 35 0.72 -16.54 34.92
CA LYS A 35 0.12 -16.51 33.58
C LYS A 35 -0.40 -15.11 33.30
N SER A 36 0.04 -14.51 32.19
CA SER A 36 -0.46 -13.19 31.80
C SER A 36 -1.99 -13.19 31.70
N ALA A 37 -2.63 -12.08 32.04
CA ALA A 37 -4.09 -11.94 31.90
C ALA A 37 -4.54 -12.28 30.47
N ALA A 38 -3.77 -11.87 29.47
CA ALA A 38 -4.02 -12.24 28.09
C ALA A 38 -3.97 -13.76 27.83
N SER A 39 -3.02 -14.50 28.42
CA SER A 39 -2.96 -15.96 28.33
C SER A 39 -4.22 -16.60 28.90
N VAL A 40 -4.63 -16.18 30.10
CA VAL A 40 -5.83 -16.70 30.77
C VAL A 40 -7.08 -16.43 29.92
N LEU A 41 -7.18 -15.24 29.32
CA LEU A 41 -8.25 -14.90 28.38
C LEU A 41 -8.27 -15.82 27.17
N THR A 42 -7.11 -16.08 26.56
CA THR A 42 -7.04 -16.94 25.36
C THR A 42 -7.24 -18.42 25.64
N GLU A 43 -6.85 -18.90 26.82
CA GLU A 43 -6.95 -20.31 27.19
C GLU A 43 -8.37 -20.72 27.62
N ASN A 44 -9.13 -19.80 28.22
CA ASN A 44 -10.37 -20.15 28.91
C ASN A 44 -11.62 -19.47 28.37
N PHE A 45 -11.49 -18.35 27.64
CA PHE A 45 -12.64 -17.49 27.34
C PHE A 45 -12.79 -17.14 25.86
N TYR A 46 -11.69 -16.89 25.15
CA TYR A 46 -11.73 -16.38 23.78
C TYR A 46 -10.67 -17.03 22.92
N ASP A 47 -11.01 -17.37 21.68
CA ASP A 47 -9.97 -17.62 20.70
C ASP A 47 -9.16 -16.33 20.42
N ASN A 48 -7.98 -16.52 19.83
CA ASN A 48 -7.07 -15.41 19.53
C ASN A 48 -7.67 -14.34 18.59
N ALA A 49 -8.53 -14.73 17.65
CA ALA A 49 -9.12 -13.79 16.70
C ALA A 49 -10.21 -12.92 17.35
N VAL A 50 -11.03 -13.52 18.22
CA VAL A 50 -12.06 -12.82 19.00
C VAL A 50 -11.41 -11.83 19.95
N LEU A 51 -10.42 -12.26 20.74
CA LEU A 51 -9.72 -11.37 21.66
C LEU A 51 -9.04 -10.20 20.93
N SER A 52 -8.40 -10.45 19.79
CA SER A 52 -7.81 -9.38 18.97
C SER A 52 -8.82 -8.35 18.52
N LYS A 53 -9.98 -8.77 18.01
CA LYS A 53 -11.05 -7.84 17.59
C LYS A 53 -11.52 -6.98 18.76
N MET A 54 -11.70 -7.57 19.93
CA MET A 54 -12.11 -6.86 21.14
C MET A 54 -11.07 -5.83 21.59
N LEU A 55 -9.80 -6.21 21.62
CA LEU A 55 -8.70 -5.31 21.97
C LEU A 55 -8.54 -4.20 20.93
N ASN A 56 -8.73 -4.48 19.65
CA ASN A 56 -8.69 -3.46 18.59
C ASN A 56 -9.82 -2.43 18.71
N ILE A 57 -11.02 -2.83 19.15
CA ILE A 57 -12.10 -1.90 19.47
C ILE A 57 -11.74 -1.06 20.70
N ALA A 58 -11.26 -1.70 21.77
CA ALA A 58 -10.88 -1.03 23.01
C ALA A 58 -9.69 -0.06 22.85
N MET A 59 -8.80 -0.29 21.88
CA MET A 59 -7.70 0.63 21.54
C MET A 59 -8.17 1.95 20.90
N LYS A 60 -9.39 2.00 20.36
CA LYS A 60 -9.96 3.24 19.78
C LYS A 60 -10.58 4.15 20.85
N ASP A 61 -10.89 3.61 22.02
CA ASP A 61 -11.48 4.34 23.15
C ASP A 61 -10.38 4.78 24.12
N LYS A 62 -10.25 6.10 24.35
CA LYS A 62 -9.23 6.69 25.22
C LYS A 62 -9.25 6.10 26.63
N SER A 63 -10.42 5.71 27.16
CA SER A 63 -10.56 5.19 28.52
C SER A 63 -10.00 3.77 28.70
N THR A 64 -9.94 2.99 27.62
CA THR A 64 -9.49 1.58 27.64
C THR A 64 -8.22 1.35 26.83
N GLN A 65 -7.75 2.34 26.08
CA GLN A 65 -6.63 2.21 25.16
C GLN A 65 -5.37 1.64 25.83
N THR A 66 -4.94 2.21 26.95
CA THR A 66 -3.75 1.76 27.67
C THR A 66 -3.85 0.29 28.10
N LEU A 67 -5.02 -0.11 28.59
CA LEU A 67 -5.26 -1.50 29.02
C LEU A 67 -5.28 -2.46 27.83
N ALA A 68 -5.87 -2.04 26.71
CA ALA A 68 -5.92 -2.84 25.49
C ALA A 68 -4.52 -3.06 24.90
N ILE A 69 -3.69 -2.00 24.86
CA ILE A 69 -2.28 -2.07 24.44
C ILE A 69 -1.50 -3.00 25.39
N LYS A 70 -1.69 -2.89 26.71
CA LYS A 70 -1.05 -3.79 27.69
C LYS A 70 -1.38 -5.25 27.40
N LEU A 71 -2.66 -5.58 27.20
CA LEU A 71 -3.08 -6.95 26.91
C LEU A 71 -2.55 -7.45 25.56
N GLN A 72 -2.50 -6.61 24.52
CA GLN A 72 -1.85 -7.01 23.26
C GLN A 72 -0.34 -7.19 23.41
N GLY A 73 0.33 -6.37 24.22
CA GLY A 73 1.75 -6.53 24.54
C GLY A 73 2.04 -7.88 25.19
N GLN A 74 1.23 -8.29 26.17
CA GLN A 74 1.34 -9.63 26.78
C GLN A 74 1.22 -10.76 25.74
N ARG A 75 0.35 -10.59 24.73
CA ARG A 75 0.20 -11.58 23.65
C ARG A 75 1.40 -11.62 22.71
N LEU A 76 1.98 -10.46 22.38
CA LEU A 76 3.23 -10.39 21.62
C LEU A 76 4.35 -11.14 22.35
N GLU A 77 4.49 -10.97 23.67
CA GLU A 77 5.48 -11.71 24.46
C GLU A 77 5.21 -13.22 24.46
N ASN A 78 3.95 -13.65 24.60
CA ASN A 78 3.61 -15.08 24.51
C ASN A 78 3.98 -15.68 23.15
N TRP A 79 3.65 -14.99 22.05
CA TRP A 79 4.02 -15.42 20.70
C TRP A 79 5.53 -15.39 20.50
N LYS A 80 6.24 -14.46 21.14
CA LYS A 80 7.69 -14.34 21.07
C LYS A 80 8.35 -15.56 21.70
N THR A 81 7.89 -15.97 22.89
CA THR A 81 8.33 -17.20 23.58
C THR A 81 8.05 -18.44 22.75
N GLY A 82 6.90 -18.49 22.08
CA GLY A 82 6.55 -19.58 21.16
C GLY A 82 7.25 -19.53 19.79
N ASN A 83 8.15 -18.55 19.56
CA ASN A 83 8.80 -18.30 18.27
C ASN A 83 7.82 -18.25 17.09
N VAL A 84 6.66 -17.64 17.28
CA VAL A 84 5.60 -17.59 16.25
C VAL A 84 6.04 -16.67 15.12
N ASP A 85 5.77 -17.10 13.90
CA ASP A 85 6.08 -16.38 12.68
C ASP A 85 5.47 -14.94 12.65
N PRO A 86 6.23 -13.89 12.24
CA PRO A 86 5.73 -12.50 12.22
C PRO A 86 4.49 -12.27 11.36
N LEU A 87 4.38 -12.92 10.19
CA LEU A 87 3.18 -12.83 9.34
C LEU A 87 2.00 -13.47 10.07
N ARG A 88 2.21 -14.62 10.73
CA ARG A 88 1.17 -15.23 11.55
C ARG A 88 0.74 -14.32 12.70
N VAL A 89 1.68 -13.68 13.38
CA VAL A 89 1.37 -12.71 14.45
C VAL A 89 0.55 -11.54 13.90
N LEU A 90 0.92 -10.96 12.74
CA LEU A 90 0.17 -9.86 12.14
C LEU A 90 -1.27 -10.27 11.81
N GLN A 91 -1.46 -11.47 11.27
CA GLN A 91 -2.79 -12.05 11.00
C GLN A 91 -3.60 -12.31 12.27
N LEU A 92 -2.94 -12.69 13.37
CA LEU A 92 -3.57 -12.90 14.67
C LEU A 92 -3.95 -11.59 15.33
N LEU A 93 -3.19 -10.51 15.15
CA LEU A 93 -3.52 -9.18 15.67
C LEU A 93 -4.81 -8.59 15.06
N LYS A 94 -5.25 -9.06 13.89
CA LYS A 94 -6.49 -8.61 13.21
C LYS A 94 -6.57 -7.09 13.05
N LEU A 95 -5.43 -6.43 12.79
CA LEU A 95 -5.38 -4.98 12.60
C LEU A 95 -6.17 -4.59 11.34
N ASP A 96 -6.86 -3.46 11.39
CA ASP A 96 -7.54 -2.91 10.22
C ASP A 96 -6.50 -2.58 9.14
N GLN A 97 -6.61 -3.27 8.00
CA GLN A 97 -5.69 -3.13 6.88
C GLN A 97 -5.67 -1.72 6.28
N ARG A 98 -6.77 -0.95 6.42
CA ARG A 98 -6.88 0.42 5.87
C ARG A 98 -6.14 1.45 6.71
N ASP A 99 -6.06 1.22 8.02
CA ASP A 99 -5.44 2.13 9.00
C ASP A 99 -4.26 1.49 9.74
N ILE A 100 -3.70 0.40 9.20
CA ILE A 100 -2.61 -0.36 9.82
C ILE A 100 -1.40 0.52 10.15
N LEU A 101 -1.08 1.49 9.27
CA LEU A 101 0.03 2.43 9.47
C LEU A 101 -0.17 3.38 10.67
N LYS A 102 -1.43 3.61 11.07
CA LYS A 102 -1.79 4.44 12.24
C LYS A 102 -2.04 3.61 13.49
N ASN A 103 -1.99 2.28 13.38
CA ASN A 103 -2.35 1.42 14.49
C ASN A 103 -1.24 1.45 15.56
N PRO A 104 -1.57 1.66 16.85
CA PRO A 104 -0.56 1.74 17.90
C PRO A 104 0.23 0.43 18.10
N MET A 105 -0.30 -0.72 17.65
CA MET A 105 0.41 -1.99 17.72
C MET A 105 1.45 -2.19 16.63
N LEU A 106 1.47 -1.35 15.58
CA LEU A 106 2.38 -1.54 14.45
C LEU A 106 3.85 -1.49 14.91
N VAL A 107 4.22 -0.50 15.73
CA VAL A 107 5.60 -0.35 16.22
C VAL A 107 6.04 -1.55 17.06
N SER A 108 5.19 -2.04 17.96
CA SER A 108 5.50 -3.23 18.76
C SER A 108 5.61 -4.49 17.88
N TRP A 109 4.80 -4.60 16.83
CA TRP A 109 4.88 -5.71 15.89
C TRP A 109 6.15 -5.63 15.01
N MET A 110 6.61 -4.44 14.62
CA MET A 110 7.88 -4.27 13.91
C MET A 110 9.04 -4.76 14.78
N LYS A 111 9.10 -4.32 16.04
CA LYS A 111 10.09 -4.80 17.01
C LYS A 111 10.02 -6.31 17.20
N TYR A 112 8.82 -6.89 17.24
CA TYR A 112 8.63 -8.33 17.29
C TYR A 112 9.28 -9.03 16.09
N MET A 113 9.09 -8.50 14.88
CA MET A 113 9.67 -9.04 13.65
C MET A 113 11.21 -8.95 13.68
N ASP A 114 11.77 -7.84 14.15
CA ASP A 114 13.23 -7.68 14.31
C ASP A 114 13.79 -8.71 15.30
N ASP A 115 13.15 -8.87 16.46
CA ASP A 115 13.53 -9.88 17.46
C ASP A 115 13.41 -11.30 16.90
N PHE A 116 12.38 -11.59 16.10
CA PHE A 116 12.24 -12.87 15.40
C PHE A 116 13.37 -13.08 14.39
N ASN A 117 13.68 -12.08 13.57
CA ASN A 117 14.73 -12.15 12.56
C ASN A 117 16.13 -12.34 13.16
N ALA A 118 16.40 -11.73 14.32
CA ALA A 118 17.65 -11.91 15.05
C ALA A 118 17.81 -13.34 15.58
N ARG A 119 16.73 -13.95 16.07
CA ARG A 119 16.70 -15.34 16.56
C ARG A 119 16.67 -16.38 15.43
N ASN A 120 16.18 -16.01 14.25
CA ASN A 120 15.95 -16.93 13.13
C ASN A 120 16.66 -16.43 11.85
N PRO A 121 18.01 -16.43 11.79
CA PRO A 121 18.77 -15.78 10.73
C PRO A 121 18.53 -16.36 9.32
N THR A 122 18.09 -17.63 9.23
CA THR A 122 17.77 -18.31 7.96
C THR A 122 16.31 -18.17 7.53
N LYS A 123 15.44 -17.60 8.37
CA LYS A 123 13.99 -17.43 8.13
C LYS A 123 13.58 -15.96 8.24
N LYS A 124 14.51 -15.05 7.97
CA LYS A 124 14.26 -13.61 8.09
C LYS A 124 13.11 -13.20 7.20
N MET A 125 12.21 -12.38 7.75
CA MET A 125 11.14 -11.73 7.03
C MET A 125 11.45 -10.26 6.86
N THR A 126 10.96 -9.69 5.76
CA THR A 126 11.02 -8.26 5.51
C THR A 126 9.66 -7.64 5.80
N MET A 127 9.63 -6.35 6.11
CA MET A 127 8.37 -5.66 6.33
C MET A 127 7.54 -5.70 5.06
N PHE A 128 8.17 -5.43 3.91
CA PHE A 128 7.51 -5.44 2.62
C PHE A 128 6.83 -6.78 2.33
N ASP A 129 7.58 -7.89 2.45
CA ASP A 129 7.04 -9.23 2.15
C ASP A 129 5.85 -9.56 3.05
N THR A 130 6.00 -9.24 4.34
CA THR A 130 4.95 -9.52 5.33
C THR A 130 3.68 -8.71 5.05
N PHE A 131 3.81 -7.43 4.70
CA PHE A 131 2.66 -6.58 4.34
C PHE A 131 2.04 -6.97 3.00
N SER A 132 2.84 -7.30 1.99
CA SER A 132 2.36 -7.78 0.68
C SER A 132 1.53 -9.05 0.87
N HIS A 133 2.03 -10.03 1.64
CA HIS A 133 1.29 -11.24 1.98
C HIS A 133 0.04 -10.97 2.82
N TYR A 134 0.11 -10.05 3.79
CA TYR A 134 -1.05 -9.74 4.65
C TYR A 134 -2.18 -9.06 3.88
N LEU A 135 -1.86 -8.13 2.98
CA LEU A 135 -2.85 -7.40 2.18
C LEU A 135 -3.31 -8.19 0.95
N MET A 136 -2.53 -9.20 0.53
CA MET A 136 -2.76 -10.03 -0.66
C MET A 136 -2.98 -9.22 -1.94
N ASN A 137 -2.44 -7.99 -1.99
CA ASN A 137 -2.70 -7.04 -3.06
C ASN A 137 -1.68 -5.90 -3.05
N ASP A 138 -0.67 -5.99 -3.93
CA ASP A 138 0.37 -4.98 -4.07
C ASP A 138 -0.18 -3.61 -4.48
N ARG A 139 -1.23 -3.56 -5.30
CA ARG A 139 -1.91 -2.30 -5.63
C ARG A 139 -2.48 -1.61 -4.37
N ARG A 140 -3.05 -2.37 -3.43
CA ARG A 140 -3.52 -1.82 -2.14
C ARG A 140 -2.36 -1.33 -1.27
N LEU A 141 -1.25 -2.07 -1.22
CA LEU A 141 -0.07 -1.66 -0.48
C LEU A 141 0.52 -0.36 -1.06
N ALA A 142 0.69 -0.26 -2.38
CA ALA A 142 1.17 0.95 -3.04
C ALA A 142 0.30 2.17 -2.71
N LYS A 143 -1.03 2.01 -2.76
CA LYS A 143 -1.99 3.07 -2.37
C LYS A 143 -1.88 3.44 -0.90
N LEU A 144 -1.80 2.45 -0.01
CA LEU A 144 -1.67 2.67 1.43
C LEU A 144 -0.41 3.49 1.75
N LEU A 145 0.73 3.17 1.11
CA LEU A 145 1.98 3.89 1.31
C LEU A 145 1.92 5.32 0.75
N GLU A 146 1.36 5.53 -0.44
CA GLU A 146 1.22 6.90 -1.00
C GLU A 146 0.26 7.77 -0.19
N THR A 147 -0.82 7.21 0.33
CA THR A 147 -1.71 7.93 1.25
C THR A 147 -1.02 8.21 2.58
N GLY A 148 -0.28 7.23 3.11
CA GLY A 148 0.45 7.35 4.38
C GLY A 148 1.56 8.42 4.35
N GLN A 149 2.19 8.64 3.20
CA GLN A 149 3.17 9.72 3.01
C GLN A 149 2.57 11.14 3.14
N LYS A 150 1.25 11.29 2.92
CA LYS A 150 0.55 12.58 3.03
C LYS A 150 0.17 12.94 4.47
N ILE A 151 0.31 12.02 5.41
CA ILE A 151 -0.07 12.20 6.81
C ILE A 151 1.21 12.26 7.65
N PRO A 152 1.46 13.35 8.42
CA PRO A 152 2.69 13.51 9.20
C PRO A 152 3.02 12.29 10.07
N ALA A 153 2.03 11.73 10.78
CA ALA A 153 2.20 10.60 11.68
C ALA A 153 2.63 9.29 11.00
N THR A 154 2.36 9.11 9.71
CA THR A 154 2.68 7.87 8.98
C THR A 154 3.70 8.07 7.86
N LYS A 155 4.20 9.30 7.69
CA LYS A 155 5.07 9.65 6.57
C LYS A 155 6.37 8.87 6.58
N GLU A 156 7.03 8.82 7.73
CA GLU A 156 8.33 8.16 7.89
C GLU A 156 8.25 6.66 7.60
N ILE A 157 7.32 5.96 8.25
CA ILE A 157 7.13 4.52 8.02
C ILE A 157 6.71 4.21 6.59
N SER A 158 5.88 5.07 5.98
CA SER A 158 5.46 4.88 4.59
C SER A 158 6.62 5.01 3.61
N LEU A 159 7.51 5.98 3.85
CA LEU A 159 8.71 6.18 3.05
C LEU A 159 9.70 5.02 3.22
N ALA A 160 9.94 4.57 4.46
CA ALA A 160 10.83 3.44 4.73
C ALA A 160 10.37 2.16 4.00
N LEU A 161 9.07 1.84 4.08
CA LEU A 161 8.50 0.67 3.39
C LEU A 161 8.55 0.81 1.86
N GLN A 162 8.32 2.01 1.33
CA GLN A 162 8.47 2.26 -0.10
C GLN A 162 9.90 2.02 -0.58
N LEU A 163 10.91 2.53 0.15
CA LEU A 163 12.32 2.36 -0.20
C LEU A 163 12.75 0.89 -0.10
N GLU A 164 12.29 0.16 0.91
CA GLU A 164 12.53 -1.28 1.03
C GLU A 164 11.96 -2.06 -0.17
N TRP A 165 10.75 -1.71 -0.59
CA TRP A 165 10.12 -2.29 -1.78
C TRP A 165 10.92 -1.98 -3.05
N PHE A 166 11.33 -0.72 -3.26
CA PHE A 166 12.16 -0.34 -4.41
C PHE A 166 13.52 -1.04 -4.41
N ALA A 167 14.17 -1.18 -3.25
CA ALA A 167 15.41 -1.94 -3.12
C ALA A 167 15.22 -3.43 -3.44
N LYS A 168 14.07 -4.02 -3.07
CA LYS A 168 13.73 -5.40 -3.47
C LYS A 168 13.57 -5.49 -5.00
N TRP A 169 12.79 -4.60 -5.61
CA TRP A 169 12.62 -4.55 -7.05
C TRP A 169 13.95 -4.37 -7.80
N GLU A 170 14.84 -3.52 -7.30
CA GLU A 170 16.20 -3.36 -7.84
C GLU A 170 16.99 -4.69 -7.80
N ARG A 171 17.00 -5.40 -6.67
CA ARG A 171 17.65 -6.72 -6.56
C ARG A 171 17.05 -7.76 -7.50
N MET A 172 15.74 -7.69 -7.73
CA MET A 172 15.02 -8.55 -8.68
C MET A 172 15.18 -8.10 -10.14
N LYS A 173 15.89 -6.99 -10.40
CA LYS A 173 16.04 -6.37 -11.72
C LYS A 173 14.69 -6.03 -12.37
N PHE A 174 13.71 -5.64 -11.56
CA PHE A 174 12.43 -5.17 -12.07
C PHE A 174 12.62 -3.93 -12.93
N THR A 175 12.01 -3.91 -14.11
CA THR A 175 11.93 -2.70 -14.92
C THR A 175 10.74 -1.84 -14.45
N PRO A 176 10.67 -0.55 -14.81
CA PRO A 176 9.46 0.24 -14.59
C PRO A 176 8.22 -0.42 -15.18
N ASN A 177 8.33 -1.13 -16.31
CA ASN A 177 7.21 -1.87 -16.89
C ASN A 177 6.74 -3.05 -16.02
N ASP A 178 7.65 -3.75 -15.36
CA ASP A 178 7.31 -4.86 -14.45
C ASP A 178 6.65 -4.32 -13.18
N ALA A 179 7.21 -3.25 -12.61
CA ALA A 179 6.62 -2.54 -11.48
C ALA A 179 5.19 -2.04 -11.80
N PHE A 180 4.98 -1.48 -13.00
CA PHE A 180 3.68 -1.00 -13.46
C PHE A 180 2.61 -2.10 -13.43
N LYS A 181 2.97 -3.30 -13.91
CA LYS A 181 2.10 -4.48 -13.88
C LYS A 181 1.90 -5.00 -12.45
N ALA A 182 2.96 -5.04 -11.64
CA ALA A 182 2.91 -5.56 -10.28
C ALA A 182 1.96 -4.77 -9.37
N VAL A 183 1.92 -3.44 -9.49
CA VAL A 183 0.95 -2.60 -8.75
C VAL A 183 -0.42 -2.50 -9.44
N GLY A 184 -0.70 -3.42 -10.39
CA GLY A 184 -1.99 -3.55 -11.04
C GLY A 184 -2.41 -2.29 -11.80
N LEU A 185 -1.48 -1.59 -12.46
CA LEU A 185 -1.79 -0.47 -13.34
C LEU A 185 -1.99 -0.89 -14.80
N LYS A 186 -1.83 -2.19 -15.13
CA LYS A 186 -2.18 -2.77 -16.43
C LYS A 186 -3.65 -3.23 -16.42
N GLY A 187 -4.39 -2.95 -17.50
CA GLY A 187 -5.74 -3.48 -17.73
C GLY A 187 -6.84 -2.87 -16.86
N THR A 188 -6.62 -1.72 -16.23
CA THR A 188 -7.57 -1.09 -15.29
C THR A 188 -8.66 -0.24 -15.95
N TYR A 189 -8.85 -0.34 -17.27
CA TYR A 189 -9.71 0.60 -18.01
C TYR A 189 -11.16 0.60 -17.52
N GLU A 190 -11.64 -0.47 -16.88
CA GLU A 190 -13.06 -0.61 -16.55
C GLU A 190 -13.46 -0.31 -15.09
N ALA A 191 -12.54 -0.03 -14.16
CA ALA A 191 -12.92 -0.11 -12.73
C ALA A 191 -12.55 1.06 -11.79
N THR A 192 -11.70 2.04 -12.15
CA THR A 192 -11.14 2.94 -11.11
C THR A 192 -11.04 4.45 -11.42
N GLY A 193 -11.75 4.98 -12.42
CA GLY A 193 -11.64 6.40 -12.78
C GLY A 193 -10.32 6.75 -13.49
N PRO A 194 -10.02 8.04 -13.72
CA PRO A 194 -8.87 8.45 -14.52
C PRO A 194 -7.54 7.95 -13.92
N LEU A 195 -6.79 7.15 -14.68
CA LEU A 195 -5.49 6.58 -14.28
C LEU A 195 -4.54 7.62 -13.67
N LEU A 196 -4.58 8.86 -14.16
CA LEU A 196 -3.73 9.97 -13.71
C LEU A 196 -4.02 10.46 -12.29
N SER A 197 -5.14 10.05 -11.69
CA SER A 197 -5.50 10.32 -10.30
C SER A 197 -5.21 9.16 -9.35
N ASP A 198 -4.78 8.01 -9.89
CA ASP A 198 -4.58 6.78 -9.14
C ASP A 198 -3.34 6.88 -8.24
N PRO A 199 -3.45 6.72 -6.91
CA PRO A 199 -2.27 6.73 -6.04
C PRO A 199 -1.24 5.66 -6.40
N ALA A 200 -1.65 4.52 -6.97
CA ALA A 200 -0.70 3.51 -7.43
C ALA A 200 0.19 4.04 -8.58
N LEU A 201 -0.30 4.99 -9.39
CA LEU A 201 0.51 5.63 -10.44
C LEU A 201 1.57 6.56 -9.84
N TYR A 202 1.27 7.28 -8.76
CA TYR A 202 2.28 8.10 -8.07
C TYR A 202 3.37 7.23 -7.44
N PHE A 203 2.99 6.12 -6.81
CA PHE A 203 3.93 5.12 -6.31
C PHE A 203 4.87 4.63 -7.42
N TRP A 204 4.30 4.25 -8.56
CA TRP A 204 5.05 3.82 -9.72
C TRP A 204 5.96 4.92 -10.30
N ALA A 205 5.49 6.17 -10.37
CA ALA A 205 6.27 7.28 -10.91
C ALA A 205 7.51 7.61 -10.04
N ARG A 206 7.42 7.40 -8.72
CA ARG A 206 8.58 7.47 -7.82
C ARG A 206 9.60 6.38 -8.15
N TYR A 207 9.14 5.14 -8.36
CA TYR A 207 10.01 4.05 -8.78
C TYR A 207 10.66 4.34 -10.13
N LEU A 208 9.90 4.84 -11.12
CA LEU A 208 10.44 5.25 -12.42
C LEU A 208 11.56 6.30 -12.24
N THR A 209 11.38 7.26 -11.34
CA THR A 209 12.37 8.30 -11.08
C THR A 209 13.66 7.71 -10.54
N GLU A 210 13.58 6.86 -9.51
CA GLU A 210 14.74 6.14 -8.95
C GLU A 210 15.43 5.25 -10.00
N PHE A 211 14.64 4.48 -10.75
CA PHE A 211 15.16 3.60 -11.79
C PHE A 211 15.92 4.40 -12.86
N ASN A 212 15.34 5.48 -13.36
CA ASN A 212 15.96 6.31 -14.39
C ASN A 212 17.24 7.01 -13.91
N GLN A 213 17.36 7.31 -12.61
CA GLN A 213 18.57 7.85 -12.00
C GLN A 213 19.67 6.79 -11.90
N LYS A 214 19.32 5.56 -11.48
CA LYS A 214 20.26 4.45 -11.33
C LYS A 214 20.67 3.81 -12.65
N HIS A 215 19.80 3.85 -13.66
CA HIS A 215 19.99 3.21 -14.97
C HIS A 215 19.88 4.21 -16.14
N PRO A 216 20.81 5.18 -16.30
CA PRO A 216 20.71 6.23 -17.33
C PRO A 216 20.60 5.71 -18.77
N SER A 217 21.23 4.57 -19.08
CA SER A 217 21.20 3.94 -20.40
C SER A 217 19.89 3.20 -20.69
N ALA A 218 19.12 2.84 -19.65
CA ALA A 218 17.85 2.12 -19.77
C ALA A 218 16.64 3.02 -19.48
N ARG A 219 16.82 4.35 -19.50
CA ARG A 219 15.78 5.31 -19.15
C ARG A 219 14.51 5.10 -19.97
N THR A 220 13.38 5.20 -19.28
CA THR A 220 12.05 5.15 -19.89
C THR A 220 11.16 6.25 -19.34
N SER A 221 9.91 6.31 -19.82
CA SER A 221 8.96 7.35 -19.46
C SER A 221 7.59 6.76 -19.15
N LEU A 222 6.70 7.58 -18.58
CA LEU A 222 5.29 7.23 -18.42
C LEU A 222 4.68 6.85 -19.77
N ILE A 223 4.87 7.65 -20.81
CA ILE A 223 4.26 7.37 -22.11
C ILE A 223 4.79 6.08 -22.74
N ASP A 224 6.10 5.80 -22.61
CA ASP A 224 6.67 4.53 -23.11
C ASP A 224 6.11 3.32 -22.37
N THR A 225 5.88 3.45 -21.06
CA THR A 225 5.31 2.38 -20.25
C THR A 225 3.83 2.17 -20.57
N LEU A 226 3.06 3.25 -20.75
CA LEU A 226 1.65 3.14 -21.14
C LEU A 226 1.52 2.44 -22.50
N ARG A 227 2.30 2.84 -23.50
CA ARG A 227 2.25 2.24 -24.86
C ARG A 227 2.74 0.79 -24.92
N ARG A 228 3.45 0.31 -23.90
CA ARG A 228 3.77 -1.13 -23.72
C ARG A 228 2.62 -1.94 -23.14
N ASN A 229 1.64 -1.30 -22.50
CA ASN A 229 0.58 -1.96 -21.74
C ASN A 229 -0.83 -1.67 -22.28
N TYR A 230 -0.98 -0.64 -23.10
CA TYR A 230 -2.24 -0.15 -23.65
C TYR A 230 -2.08 0.20 -25.12
N ALA A 231 -3.14 -0.03 -25.89
CA ALA A 231 -3.23 0.47 -27.26
C ALA A 231 -3.26 2.01 -27.27
N ASP A 232 -2.75 2.61 -28.35
CA ASP A 232 -2.64 4.06 -28.48
C ASP A 232 -4.02 4.74 -28.39
N GLU A 233 -5.06 4.12 -28.94
CA GLU A 233 -6.47 4.53 -28.82
C GLU A 233 -6.93 4.60 -27.36
N ALA A 234 -6.65 3.57 -26.57
CA ALA A 234 -7.03 3.54 -25.16
C ALA A 234 -6.29 4.62 -24.35
N ILE A 235 -5.06 4.96 -24.73
CA ILE A 235 -4.30 6.05 -24.08
C ILE A 235 -4.93 7.41 -24.43
N VAL A 236 -5.39 7.61 -25.66
CA VAL A 236 -6.15 8.81 -26.05
C VAL A 236 -7.40 8.96 -25.20
N ASP A 237 -8.20 7.90 -25.06
CA ASP A 237 -9.41 7.92 -24.23
C ASP A 237 -9.09 8.34 -22.78
N MET A 238 -8.03 7.75 -22.20
CA MET A 238 -7.59 8.09 -20.84
C MET A 238 -7.18 9.57 -20.73
N ILE A 239 -6.47 10.11 -21.71
CA ILE A 239 -6.05 11.52 -21.74
C ILE A 239 -7.28 12.42 -21.85
N VAL A 240 -8.20 12.15 -22.77
CA VAL A 240 -9.42 12.95 -22.96
C VAL A 240 -10.25 12.96 -21.69
N ALA A 241 -10.50 11.79 -21.09
CA ALA A 241 -11.23 11.70 -19.83
C ALA A 241 -10.53 12.47 -18.70
N ALA A 242 -9.20 12.39 -18.61
CA ALA A 242 -8.44 13.10 -17.58
C ALA A 242 -8.35 14.62 -17.80
N LYS A 243 -8.52 15.12 -19.02
CA LYS A 243 -8.58 16.57 -19.32
C LYS A 243 -9.86 17.23 -18.82
N VAL A 244 -10.95 16.46 -18.68
CA VAL A 244 -12.23 16.95 -18.14
C VAL A 244 -12.15 17.20 -16.63
N VAL A 245 -11.34 16.42 -15.91
CA VAL A 245 -11.22 16.53 -14.45
C VAL A 245 -10.17 17.58 -14.07
N PRO A 246 -10.53 18.66 -13.35
CA PRO A 246 -9.62 19.77 -13.05
C PRO A 246 -8.30 19.36 -12.40
N THR A 247 -8.34 18.38 -11.49
CA THR A 247 -7.15 17.92 -10.74
C THR A 247 -6.17 17.11 -11.59
N THR A 248 -6.59 16.56 -12.73
CA THR A 248 -5.72 15.79 -13.64
C THR A 248 -5.45 16.49 -14.97
N LYS A 249 -6.13 17.60 -15.26
CA LYS A 249 -6.06 18.29 -16.55
C LYS A 249 -4.64 18.61 -16.99
N HIS A 250 -3.84 19.24 -16.11
CA HIS A 250 -2.47 19.62 -16.45
C HIS A 250 -1.58 18.41 -16.75
N SER A 251 -1.67 17.35 -15.93
CA SER A 251 -0.94 16.10 -16.17
C SER A 251 -1.38 15.41 -17.47
N ALA A 252 -2.67 15.49 -17.80
CA ALA A 252 -3.21 14.94 -19.04
C ALA A 252 -2.70 15.69 -20.28
N GLU A 253 -2.64 17.03 -20.24
CA GLU A 253 -2.07 17.86 -21.32
C GLU A 253 -0.58 17.56 -21.54
N ASN A 254 0.19 17.37 -20.47
CA ASN A 254 1.61 16.98 -20.58
C ASN A 254 1.78 15.56 -21.16
N LEU A 255 0.88 14.64 -20.81
CA LEU A 255 0.87 13.29 -21.37
C LEU A 255 0.47 13.30 -22.85
N GLU A 256 -0.52 14.10 -23.22
CA GLU A 256 -0.91 14.37 -24.62
C GLU A 256 0.30 14.81 -25.45
N LEU A 257 1.02 15.85 -25.00
CA LEU A 257 2.22 16.34 -25.69
C LEU A 257 3.29 15.26 -25.84
N SER A 258 3.46 14.41 -24.81
CA SER A 258 4.42 13.31 -24.86
C SER A 258 4.03 12.25 -25.89
N LEU A 259 2.74 11.90 -25.97
CA LEU A 259 2.21 10.96 -26.97
C LEU A 259 2.35 11.51 -28.39
N LEU A 260 1.94 12.76 -28.63
CA LEU A 260 2.04 13.39 -29.94
C LEU A 260 3.50 13.45 -30.42
N ARG A 261 4.44 13.83 -29.55
CA ARG A 261 5.88 13.84 -29.88
C ARG A 261 6.39 12.45 -30.27
N LYS A 262 5.94 11.40 -29.57
CA LYS A 262 6.31 10.01 -29.92
C LYS A 262 5.79 9.62 -31.30
N TRP A 263 4.52 9.89 -31.59
CA TRP A 263 3.94 9.62 -32.91
C TRP A 263 4.64 10.37 -34.04
N VAL A 264 5.00 11.64 -33.83
CA VAL A 264 5.76 12.42 -34.82
C VAL A 264 7.13 11.80 -35.07
N LEU A 265 7.88 11.43 -34.02
CA LEU A 265 9.19 10.79 -34.17
C LEU A 265 9.10 9.43 -34.89
N GLU A 266 8.03 8.70 -34.66
CA GLU A 266 7.73 7.42 -35.32
C GLU A 266 7.15 7.57 -36.73
N LYS A 267 6.97 8.80 -37.22
CA LYS A 267 6.37 9.12 -38.52
C LYS A 267 5.01 8.43 -38.72
N LYS A 268 4.18 8.40 -37.67
CA LYS A 268 2.83 7.81 -37.76
C LYS A 268 2.01 8.56 -38.81
N ASN A 269 1.35 7.81 -39.71
CA ASN A 269 0.54 8.41 -40.76
C ASN A 269 -0.63 9.23 -40.13
N PRO A 270 -0.81 10.51 -40.48
CA PRO A 270 -1.92 11.33 -39.98
C PRO A 270 -3.30 10.70 -40.14
N VAL A 271 -3.56 9.99 -41.25
CA VAL A 271 -4.83 9.28 -41.47
C VAL A 271 -5.06 8.19 -40.41
N THR A 272 -4.01 7.46 -40.03
CA THR A 272 -4.11 6.46 -38.96
C THR A 272 -4.38 7.12 -37.61
N ILE A 273 -3.67 8.21 -37.30
CA ILE A 273 -3.88 8.96 -36.06
C ILE A 273 -5.30 9.53 -35.97
N GLY A 274 -5.86 10.01 -37.09
CA GLY A 274 -7.25 10.49 -37.14
C GLY A 274 -8.26 9.43 -36.69
N ARG A 275 -8.02 8.15 -36.96
CA ARG A 275 -8.88 7.04 -36.49
C ARG A 275 -8.77 6.78 -34.98
N TRP A 276 -7.61 7.07 -34.40
CA TRP A 276 -7.35 6.86 -32.96
C TRP A 276 -7.86 8.01 -32.09
N LEU A 277 -8.09 9.18 -32.70
CA LEU A 277 -8.51 10.40 -32.01
C LEU A 277 -10.02 10.60 -31.98
N LEU A 278 -10.82 9.58 -32.31
CA LEU A 278 -12.29 9.69 -32.33
C LEU A 278 -12.90 10.08 -30.97
N ALA A 279 -12.23 9.76 -29.86
CA ALA A 279 -12.67 10.18 -28.54
C ALA A 279 -12.51 11.69 -28.28
N ASP A 280 -11.57 12.36 -28.94
CA ASP A 280 -11.43 13.82 -28.90
C ASP A 280 -12.42 14.47 -29.88
N LYS A 281 -13.66 14.64 -29.43
CA LYS A 281 -14.72 15.28 -30.23
C LYS A 281 -14.39 16.71 -30.68
N SER A 282 -13.44 17.39 -30.03
CA SER A 282 -13.04 18.75 -30.41
C SER A 282 -12.11 18.78 -31.64
N GLY A 283 -11.46 17.66 -31.96
CA GLY A 283 -10.41 17.58 -32.98
C GLY A 283 -9.10 18.28 -32.61
N ALA A 284 -9.01 18.91 -31.42
CA ALA A 284 -7.87 19.72 -31.03
C ALA A 284 -6.55 18.92 -30.96
N MET A 285 -6.61 17.67 -30.51
CA MET A 285 -5.45 16.78 -30.45
C MET A 285 -4.95 16.42 -31.86
N TYR A 286 -5.86 16.25 -32.83
CA TYR A 286 -5.49 15.98 -34.22
C TYR A 286 -4.85 17.20 -34.86
N THR A 287 -5.46 18.39 -34.71
CA THR A 287 -4.89 19.65 -35.22
C THR A 287 -3.49 19.90 -34.67
N LYS A 288 -3.27 19.63 -33.37
CA LYS A 288 -1.96 19.76 -32.74
C LYS A 288 -0.95 18.74 -33.31
N TYR A 289 -1.38 17.49 -33.51
CA TYR A 289 -0.54 16.46 -34.12
C TYR A 289 -0.10 16.84 -35.53
N GLU A 290 -1.04 17.23 -36.38
CA GLU A 290 -0.80 17.59 -37.77
C GLU A 290 0.17 18.77 -37.87
N ALA A 291 -0.01 19.80 -37.03
CA ALA A 291 0.92 20.93 -36.94
C ALA A 291 2.35 20.48 -36.56
N TYR A 292 2.50 19.60 -35.56
CA TYR A 292 3.82 19.08 -35.17
C TYR A 292 4.44 18.17 -36.24
N TYR A 293 3.63 17.36 -36.91
CA TYR A 293 4.07 16.47 -37.98
C TYR A 293 4.59 17.27 -39.17
N ASN A 294 3.80 18.25 -39.64
CA ASN A 294 4.16 19.11 -40.76
C ASN A 294 5.39 19.96 -40.45
N ALA A 295 5.47 20.55 -39.25
CA ALA A 295 6.63 21.33 -38.83
C ALA A 295 7.93 20.49 -38.80
N LYS A 296 7.84 19.20 -38.45
CA LYS A 296 9.02 18.32 -38.36
C LYS A 296 9.43 17.72 -39.70
N TRP A 297 8.48 17.39 -40.56
CA TRP A 297 8.73 16.55 -41.74
C TRP A 297 8.31 17.15 -43.08
N ALA A 298 7.47 18.20 -43.12
CA ALA A 298 6.99 18.81 -44.37
C ALA A 298 7.75 20.09 -44.76
N ALA A 299 8.55 20.69 -43.86
CA ALA A 299 9.27 21.94 -44.10
C ALA A 299 10.57 21.79 -44.94
N GLY A 300 10.67 20.79 -45.82
CA GLY A 300 11.85 20.55 -46.64
C GLY A 300 11.61 19.65 -47.86
N ALA A 301 10.35 19.57 -48.32
CA ALA A 301 9.97 18.93 -49.59
C ALA A 301 9.65 19.99 -50.63
#